data_AF-A0A7J7J8B4-F1
#
_entry.id   AF-A0A7J7J8B4-F1
#
_cell.length_a   1.000
_cell.length_b   1.000
_cell.length_c   1.000
_cell.angle_alpha   90.00
_cell.angle_beta   90.00
_cell.angle_gamma   90.00
#
_symmetry.space_group_name_H-M   'P 1'
#
loop_
_entity.id
_entity.type
_entity.pdbx_description
1 polymer ?
#
loop_
_entity_poly.entity_id
_entity_poly.type
_entity_poly.pdbx_seq_one_letter_code
_entity_poly.pdbx_strand_id
1 'polypeptide(L)'
;MTGINRLTLTKDKGYSWVIVLGSFLSHFASVGFAFGTAGNLTIAHQDFFKVDLQQGSLIGTVHVGVLFIFEVLGGFLLIAGVGLSAFSKDLWHAIVLYSIVAGIGVSCCYTASSQILAFHFDRLKYLAFALASLGNFIGIMTWPILSQFLLTKFGYSQAMGIMASAHLLHIIVGSLFFEPQFKLQQDGSQFKPFCFKHHLKE
;
A
#
# COMPACT_ATOMS: atom_id res chain seq x y z
N MET A 1 21.52 -17.06 30.14
CA MET A 1 20.82 -16.65 28.90
C MET A 1 19.45 -17.36 28.83
N THR A 2 18.54 -17.06 29.77
CA THR A 2 17.30 -17.84 29.99
C THR A 2 16.18 -16.95 30.51
N GLY A 3 15.88 -15.86 29.81
CA GLY A 3 14.83 -14.91 30.19
C GLY A 3 13.98 -14.36 29.03
N ILE A 4 14.44 -14.51 27.78
CA ILE A 4 13.80 -13.86 26.61
C ILE A 4 12.64 -14.71 26.04
N ASN A 5 12.56 -16.01 26.35
CA ASN A 5 11.62 -16.93 25.71
C ASN A 5 10.19 -16.96 26.30
N ARG A 6 9.94 -16.41 27.49
CA ARG A 6 8.59 -16.49 28.11
C ARG A 6 7.63 -15.41 27.64
N LEU A 7 8.13 -14.20 27.36
CA LEU A 7 7.29 -13.06 26.95
C LEU A 7 6.86 -13.11 25.47
N THR A 8 7.66 -13.77 24.62
CA THR A 8 7.31 -13.98 23.21
C THR A 8 6.24 -15.06 23.04
N LEU A 9 6.35 -16.17 23.77
CA LEU A 9 5.46 -17.33 23.67
C LEU A 9 4.00 -17.06 24.09
N THR A 10 3.76 -16.02 24.89
CA THR A 10 2.41 -15.60 25.32
C THR A 10 1.71 -14.73 24.30
N LYS A 11 2.45 -14.10 23.37
CA LYS A 11 1.92 -13.17 22.38
C LYS A 11 1.31 -13.87 21.16
N ASP A 12 1.59 -15.16 20.96
CA ASP A 12 1.08 -15.94 19.83
C ASP A 12 -0.16 -16.79 20.18
N LYS A 13 -0.77 -16.55 21.36
CA LYS A 13 -1.88 -17.37 21.88
C LYS A 13 -3.16 -16.56 22.10
N GLY A 14 -4.30 -17.25 21.97
CA GLY A 14 -5.62 -16.76 22.41
C GLY A 14 -6.09 -15.49 21.69
N TYR A 15 -5.87 -14.32 22.31
CA TYR A 15 -6.37 -13.02 21.84
C TYR A 15 -5.76 -12.60 20.49
N SER A 16 -4.56 -13.06 20.17
CA SER A 16 -3.90 -12.73 18.89
C SER A 16 -4.68 -13.26 17.68
N TRP A 17 -5.43 -14.36 17.82
CA TRP A 17 -6.33 -14.85 16.76
C TRP A 17 -7.56 -13.95 16.55
N VAL A 18 -8.01 -13.26 17.60
CA VAL A 18 -9.08 -12.24 17.49
C VAL A 18 -8.57 -11.04 16.70
N ILE A 19 -7.32 -10.63 16.92
CA ILE A 19 -6.68 -9.57 16.14
C ILE A 19 -6.55 -9.97 14.66
N VAL A 20 -6.16 -11.22 14.37
CA VAL A 20 -6.12 -11.75 12.99
C VAL A 20 -7.50 -11.66 12.34
N LEU A 21 -8.57 -12.04 13.04
CA LEU A 21 -9.93 -11.91 12.53
C LEU A 21 -10.32 -10.44 12.29
N GLY A 22 -9.93 -9.53 13.19
CA GLY A 22 -10.16 -8.09 13.03
C GLY A 22 -9.45 -7.50 11.81
N SER A 23 -8.18 -7.88 11.59
CA SER A 23 -7.43 -7.50 10.39
C SER A 23 -8.05 -8.07 9.13
N PHE A 24 -8.47 -9.34 9.15
CA PHE A 24 -9.17 -9.97 8.02
C PHE A 24 -10.44 -9.21 7.66
N LEU A 25 -11.27 -8.85 8.65
CA LEU A 25 -12.50 -8.09 8.43
C LEU A 25 -12.21 -6.67 7.91
N SER A 26 -11.16 -6.02 8.42
CA SER A 26 -10.76 -4.68 7.95
C SER A 26 -10.28 -4.71 6.49
N HIS A 27 -9.48 -5.72 6.12
CA HIS A 27 -9.04 -5.94 4.74
C HIS A 27 -10.22 -6.31 3.82
N PHE A 28 -11.14 -7.15 4.29
CA PHE A 28 -12.35 -7.51 3.55
C PHE A 28 -13.22 -6.28 3.25
N ALA A 29 -13.46 -5.44 4.26
CA ALA A 29 -14.30 -4.26 4.13
C ALA A 29 -13.67 -3.14 3.27
N SER A 30 -12.35 -2.95 3.36
CA SER A 30 -11.67 -1.83 2.67
C SER A 30 -11.16 -2.26 1.30
N VAL A 31 -10.21 -3.19 1.29
CA VAL A 31 -9.46 -3.60 0.09
C VAL A 31 -10.28 -4.57 -0.76
N GLY A 32 -10.97 -5.50 -0.10
CA GLY A 32 -11.85 -6.48 -0.75
C GLY A 32 -13.04 -5.83 -1.46
N PHE A 33 -13.64 -4.81 -0.84
CA PHE A 33 -14.69 -4.00 -1.47
C PHE A 33 -14.16 -3.30 -2.73
N ALA A 34 -13.11 -2.48 -2.60
CA ALA A 34 -12.59 -1.67 -3.71
C ALA A 34 -12.21 -2.51 -4.95
N PHE A 35 -11.46 -3.61 -4.76
CA PHE A 35 -11.02 -4.45 -5.89
C PHE A 35 -12.09 -5.43 -6.38
N GLY A 36 -12.96 -5.92 -5.48
CA GLY A 36 -13.99 -6.89 -5.82
C GLY A 36 -15.15 -6.29 -6.60
N THR A 37 -15.50 -5.03 -6.35
CA THR A 37 -16.69 -4.41 -6.96
C THR A 37 -16.40 -3.57 -8.19
N ALA A 38 -15.16 -3.18 -8.48
CA ALA A 38 -14.82 -2.21 -9.53
C ALA A 38 -15.50 -2.48 -10.90
N GLY A 39 -15.46 -3.73 -11.38
CA GLY A 39 -16.09 -4.11 -12.65
C GLY A 39 -17.63 -4.10 -12.59
N ASN A 40 -18.21 -4.74 -11.58
CA ASN A 40 -19.67 -4.86 -11.43
C ASN A 40 -20.33 -3.51 -11.16
N LEU A 41 -19.66 -2.65 -10.39
CA LEU A 41 -20.16 -1.34 -10.00
C LEU A 41 -20.22 -0.40 -11.21
N THR A 42 -19.26 -0.51 -12.14
CA THR A 42 -19.29 0.24 -13.40
C THR A 42 -20.55 -0.09 -14.21
N ILE A 43 -20.88 -1.38 -14.35
CA ILE A 43 -22.09 -1.84 -15.05
C ILE A 43 -23.35 -1.36 -14.32
N ALA A 44 -23.39 -1.52 -12.98
CA ALA A 44 -24.51 -1.04 -12.18
C ALA A 44 -24.72 0.49 -12.26
N HIS A 45 -23.64 1.27 -12.38
CA HIS A 45 -23.73 2.71 -12.60
C HIS A 45 -24.34 3.04 -13.96
N GLN A 46 -24.03 2.27 -15.01
CA GLN A 46 -24.67 2.45 -16.32
C GLN A 46 -26.18 2.23 -16.22
N ASP A 47 -26.61 1.15 -15.56
CA ASP A 47 -28.02 0.81 -15.42
C ASP A 47 -28.80 1.84 -14.57
N PHE A 48 -28.21 2.29 -13.45
CA PHE A 48 -28.86 3.22 -12.53
C PHE A 48 -28.88 4.66 -13.06
N PHE A 49 -27.75 5.16 -13.54
CA PHE A 49 -27.62 6.55 -14.02
C PHE A 49 -27.94 6.71 -15.51
N LYS A 50 -28.16 5.62 -16.26
CA LYS A 50 -28.39 5.60 -17.71
C LYS A 50 -27.28 6.31 -18.50
N VAL A 51 -26.05 6.10 -18.07
CA VAL A 51 -24.84 6.70 -18.65
C VAL A 51 -24.06 5.69 -19.49
N ASP A 52 -23.27 6.19 -20.45
CA ASP A 52 -22.39 5.33 -21.26
C ASP A 52 -21.26 4.70 -20.41
N LEU A 53 -20.65 3.62 -20.90
CA LEU A 53 -19.57 2.89 -20.22
C LEU A 53 -18.40 3.81 -19.87
N GLN A 54 -18.10 4.76 -20.74
CA GLN A 54 -17.04 5.74 -20.50
C GLN A 54 -17.35 6.61 -19.29
N GLN A 55 -18.61 7.06 -19.14
CA GLN A 55 -19.03 7.88 -18.01
C GLN A 55 -19.14 7.06 -16.71
N GLY A 56 -19.61 5.82 -16.79
CA GLY A 56 -19.66 4.92 -15.63
C GLY A 56 -18.28 4.56 -15.07
N SER A 57 -17.27 4.45 -15.95
CA SER A 57 -15.89 4.13 -15.55
C SER A 57 -15.12 5.31 -14.94
N LEU A 58 -15.58 6.55 -15.15
CA LEU A 58 -14.95 7.77 -14.58
C LEU A 58 -14.85 7.71 -13.05
N ILE A 59 -15.82 7.10 -12.36
CA ILE A 59 -15.80 6.99 -10.90
C ILE A 59 -14.54 6.22 -10.44
N GLY A 60 -14.23 5.12 -11.12
CA GLY A 60 -13.01 4.34 -10.87
C GLY A 60 -11.74 5.13 -11.23
N THR A 61 -11.71 5.77 -12.39
CA THR A 61 -10.54 6.56 -12.83
C THR A 61 -10.26 7.76 -11.91
N VAL A 62 -11.29 8.47 -11.45
CA VAL A 62 -11.16 9.57 -10.48
C VAL A 62 -10.66 9.05 -9.15
N HIS A 63 -11.18 7.92 -8.67
CA HIS A 63 -10.69 7.30 -7.44
C HIS A 63 -9.18 7.02 -7.50
N VAL A 64 -8.71 6.43 -8.62
CA VAL A 64 -7.28 6.18 -8.85
C VAL A 64 -6.48 7.47 -8.94
N GLY A 65 -6.97 8.46 -9.67
CA GLY A 65 -6.30 9.77 -9.80
C GLY A 65 -6.12 10.46 -8.43
N VAL A 66 -7.13 10.37 -7.55
CA VAL A 66 -7.03 10.88 -6.18
C VAL A 66 -5.94 10.14 -5.39
N LEU A 67 -5.87 8.82 -5.50
CA LEU A 67 -4.85 8.01 -4.83
C LEU A 67 -3.43 8.39 -5.25
N PHE A 68 -3.20 8.71 -6.52
CA PHE A 68 -1.90 9.21 -7.00
C PHE A 68 -1.51 10.53 -6.35
N ILE A 69 -2.44 11.47 -6.18
CA ILE A 69 -2.17 12.74 -5.50
C ILE A 69 -1.73 12.48 -4.05
N PHE A 70 -2.42 11.57 -3.37
CA PHE A 70 -2.04 11.14 -2.02
C PHE A 70 -0.71 10.43 -1.96
N GLU A 71 -0.30 9.71 -3.00
CA GLU A 71 1.02 9.08 -3.07
C GLU A 71 2.14 10.12 -3.09
N VAL A 72 2.04 11.10 -3.99
CA VAL A 72 3.05 12.16 -4.12
C VAL A 72 3.12 12.95 -2.83
N LEU A 73 1.97 13.36 -2.29
CA LEU A 73 1.91 14.08 -1.01
C LEU A 73 2.47 13.24 0.15
N GLY A 74 2.12 11.96 0.19
CA GLY A 74 2.60 11.01 1.20
C GLY A 74 4.12 10.84 1.16
N GLY A 75 4.71 10.78 -0.04
CA GLY A 75 6.16 10.71 -0.22
C GLY A 75 6.86 11.96 0.32
N PHE A 76 6.34 13.15 0.00
CA PHE A 76 6.85 14.41 0.57
C PHE A 76 6.73 14.47 2.09
N LEU A 77 5.58 14.06 2.64
CA LEU A 77 5.37 14.01 4.10
C LEU A 77 6.32 13.02 4.78
N LEU A 78 6.60 11.87 4.15
CA LEU A 78 7.54 10.89 4.67
C LEU A 78 8.97 11.45 4.74
N ILE A 79 9.44 12.05 3.64
CA ILE A 79 10.78 12.67 3.59
C ILE A 79 10.87 13.83 4.58
N ALA A 80 9.84 14.68 4.64
CA ALA A 80 9.79 15.80 5.58
C ALA A 80 9.76 15.32 7.04
N GLY A 81 8.96 14.32 7.38
CA GLY A 81 8.86 13.78 8.73
C GLY A 81 10.17 13.17 9.23
N VAL A 82 10.81 12.33 8.41
CA VAL A 82 12.10 11.71 8.77
C VAL A 82 13.24 12.75 8.73
N GLY A 83 13.26 13.60 7.70
CA GLY A 83 14.29 14.63 7.52
C GLY A 83 14.25 15.73 8.58
N LEU A 84 13.07 16.22 8.97
CA LEU A 84 12.93 17.20 10.06
C LEU A 84 13.24 16.57 11.42
N SER A 85 12.94 15.29 11.60
CA SER A 85 13.31 14.56 12.83
C SER A 85 14.83 14.54 13.06
N ALA A 86 15.63 14.56 12.00
CA ALA A 86 17.10 14.66 12.10
C ALA A 86 17.58 15.94 12.80
N PHE A 87 16.83 17.04 12.71
CA PHE A 87 17.19 18.32 13.32
C PHE A 87 16.55 18.53 14.70
N SER A 88 15.68 17.60 15.12
CA SER A 88 14.97 17.69 16.38
C SER A 88 15.92 17.50 17.57
N LYS A 89 15.95 18.47 18.47
CA LYS A 89 16.71 18.39 19.74
C LYS A 89 15.86 17.88 20.91
N ASP A 90 14.53 17.90 20.76
CA ASP A 90 13.60 17.40 21.77
C ASP A 90 12.95 16.08 21.33
N LEU A 91 12.72 15.21 22.31
CA LEU A 91 12.04 13.94 22.09
C LEU A 91 10.61 14.14 21.58
N TRP A 92 9.91 15.16 22.07
CA TRP A 92 8.50 15.41 21.70
C TRP A 92 8.35 15.77 20.22
N HIS A 93 9.22 16.65 19.74
CA HIS A 93 9.28 17.01 18.32
C HIS A 93 9.64 15.79 17.45
N ALA A 94 10.58 14.95 17.90
CA ALA A 94 10.96 13.72 17.20
C ALA A 94 9.80 12.71 17.11
N ILE A 95 9.04 12.53 18.20
CA ILE A 95 7.85 11.65 18.23
C ILE A 95 6.80 12.15 17.25
N VAL A 96 6.47 13.44 17.28
CA VAL A 96 5.45 14.01 16.38
C VAL A 96 5.87 13.89 14.91
N LEU A 97 7.09 14.28 14.57
CA LEU A 97 7.58 14.26 13.19
C LEU A 97 7.76 12.83 12.66
N TYR A 98 8.37 11.94 13.45
CA TYR A 98 8.64 10.59 13.00
C TYR A 98 7.41 9.68 13.05
N SER A 99 6.60 9.75 14.11
CA SER A 99 5.46 8.85 14.26
C SER A 99 4.22 9.36 13.53
N ILE A 100 3.87 10.65 13.68
CA ILE A 100 2.63 11.18 13.09
C ILE A 100 2.87 11.57 11.63
N VAL A 101 3.81 12.48 11.36
CA VAL A 101 4.01 13.01 10.00
C VAL A 101 4.54 11.91 9.06
N ALA A 102 5.60 11.22 9.46
CA ALA A 102 6.14 10.13 8.65
C ALA A 102 5.20 8.91 8.58
N GLY A 103 4.44 8.63 9.66
CA GLY A 103 3.44 7.56 9.68
C GLY A 103 2.27 7.79 8.72
N ILE A 104 1.78 9.03 8.61
CA ILE A 104 0.78 9.39 7.60
C ILE A 104 1.38 9.22 6.20
N GLY A 105 2.61 9.70 6.00
CA GLY A 105 3.31 9.57 4.72
C GLY A 105 3.44 8.12 4.25
N VAL A 106 3.94 7.22 5.11
CA VAL A 106 4.11 5.81 4.76
C VAL A 106 2.78 5.09 4.47
N SER A 107 1.70 5.45 5.18
CA SER A 107 0.37 4.86 4.96
C SER A 107 -0.20 5.23 3.59
N CYS A 108 -0.03 6.50 3.20
CA CYS A 108 -0.42 6.98 1.87
C CYS A 108 0.39 6.29 0.76
N CYS A 109 1.72 6.21 0.91
CA CYS A 109 2.57 5.52 -0.07
C CYS A 109 2.24 4.02 -0.19
N TYR A 110 2.01 3.33 0.93
CA TYR A 110 1.64 1.91 0.92
C TYR A 110 0.32 1.67 0.18
N THR A 111 -0.68 2.51 0.47
CA THR A 111 -2.00 2.43 -0.17
C THR A 111 -1.88 2.63 -1.66
N ALA A 112 -1.17 3.66 -2.11
CA ALA A 112 -1.04 3.94 -3.53
C ALA A 112 -0.25 2.84 -4.26
N SER A 113 0.90 2.41 -3.73
CA SER A 113 1.70 1.31 -4.30
C SER A 113 0.89 0.02 -4.49
N SER A 114 0.00 -0.29 -3.52
CA SER A 114 -0.89 -1.45 -3.63
C SER A 114 -1.90 -1.30 -4.79
N GLN A 115 -2.44 -0.10 -5.02
CA GLN A 115 -3.47 0.15 -6.04
C GLN A 115 -2.88 0.08 -7.44
N ILE A 116 -1.71 0.65 -7.62
CA ILE A 116 -0.93 0.60 -8.86
C ILE A 116 -0.83 -0.83 -9.41
N LEU A 117 -0.48 -1.76 -8.53
CA LEU A 117 -0.26 -3.16 -8.89
C LEU A 117 -1.55 -3.84 -9.37
N ALA A 118 -2.69 -3.41 -8.83
CA ALA A 118 -4.00 -3.93 -9.22
C ALA A 118 -4.45 -3.44 -10.60
N PHE A 119 -4.04 -2.24 -11.02
CA PHE A 119 -4.35 -1.71 -12.35
C PHE A 119 -3.40 -2.23 -13.42
N HIS A 120 -2.17 -2.62 -13.06
CA HIS A 120 -1.20 -3.09 -14.03
C HIS A 120 -1.42 -4.55 -14.46
N PHE A 121 -2.02 -5.39 -13.61
CA PHE A 121 -2.20 -6.82 -13.86
C PHE A 121 -3.67 -7.25 -13.81
N ASP A 122 -4.17 -7.88 -14.88
CA ASP A 122 -5.53 -8.43 -14.90
C ASP A 122 -5.59 -9.90 -14.44
N ARG A 123 -4.81 -10.79 -15.06
CA ARG A 123 -4.86 -12.24 -14.78
C ARG A 123 -3.99 -12.67 -13.60
N LEU A 124 -2.80 -12.10 -13.47
CA LEU A 124 -1.79 -12.50 -12.48
C LEU A 124 -1.71 -11.54 -11.29
N LYS A 125 -2.77 -10.74 -11.08
CA LYS A 125 -2.80 -9.68 -10.05
C LYS A 125 -2.39 -10.19 -8.67
N TYR A 126 -2.95 -11.32 -8.23
CA TYR A 126 -2.68 -11.86 -6.89
C TYR A 126 -1.25 -12.40 -6.75
N LEU A 127 -0.67 -12.94 -7.83
CA LEU A 127 0.74 -13.36 -7.84
C LEU A 127 1.65 -12.13 -7.72
N ALA A 128 1.33 -11.06 -8.45
CA ALA A 128 2.08 -9.81 -8.37
C ALA A 128 2.02 -9.23 -6.95
N PHE A 129 0.84 -9.18 -6.32
CA PHE A 129 0.67 -8.76 -4.92
C PHE A 129 1.47 -9.62 -3.94
N ALA A 130 1.46 -10.94 -4.13
CA ALA A 130 2.25 -11.85 -3.29
C ALA A 130 3.75 -11.57 -3.43
N LEU A 131 4.24 -11.36 -4.67
CA LEU A 131 5.63 -11.04 -4.94
C LEU A 131 6.03 -9.68 -4.36
N ALA A 132 5.18 -8.66 -4.51
CA ALA A 132 5.39 -7.34 -3.91
C ALA A 132 5.43 -7.40 -2.38
N SER A 133 4.59 -8.25 -1.77
CA SER A 133 4.58 -8.47 -0.33
C SER A 133 5.89 -9.11 0.18
N LEU A 134 6.64 -9.83 -0.66
CA LEU A 134 7.98 -10.31 -0.29
C LEU A 134 8.96 -9.16 -0.03
N GLY A 135 8.82 -8.05 -0.76
CA GLY A 135 9.62 -6.84 -0.55
C GLY A 135 9.46 -6.28 0.87
N ASN A 136 8.26 -6.37 1.45
CA ASN A 136 8.03 -5.94 2.83
C ASN A 136 8.85 -6.77 3.83
N PHE A 137 8.92 -8.10 3.65
CA PHE A 137 9.72 -8.95 4.53
C PHE A 137 11.22 -8.65 4.44
N ILE A 138 11.73 -8.39 3.22
CA ILE A 138 13.12 -7.94 3.03
C ILE A 138 13.34 -6.62 3.78
N GLY A 139 12.43 -5.66 3.63
CA GLY A 139 12.49 -4.38 4.34
C GLY A 139 12.51 -4.55 5.87
N ILE A 140 11.63 -5.39 6.42
CA ILE A 140 11.57 -5.67 7.86
C ILE A 140 12.89 -6.27 8.38
N MET A 141 13.59 -7.07 7.57
CA MET A 141 14.89 -7.63 7.97
C MET A 141 16.05 -6.63 7.80
N THR A 142 16.04 -5.84 6.73
CA THR A 142 17.16 -4.95 6.37
C THR A 142 17.16 -3.64 7.18
N TRP A 143 16.02 -2.98 7.34
CA TRP A 143 15.95 -1.65 7.97
C TRP A 143 16.42 -1.60 9.44
N PRO A 144 16.13 -2.59 10.30
CA PRO A 144 16.64 -2.61 11.67
C PRO A 144 18.16 -2.74 11.75
N ILE A 145 18.75 -3.59 10.89
CA ILE A 145 20.22 -3.78 10.84
C ILE A 145 20.88 -2.49 10.36
N LEU A 146 20.34 -1.89 9.31
CA LEU A 146 20.86 -0.65 8.73
C LEU A 146 20.75 0.51 9.73
N SER A 147 19.60 0.71 10.36
CA SER A 147 19.40 1.79 11.33
C SER A 147 20.33 1.67 12.54
N GLN A 148 20.53 0.47 13.09
CA GLN A 148 21.47 0.24 14.18
C GLN A 148 22.92 0.55 13.78
N PHE A 149 23.33 0.15 12.58
CA PHE A 149 24.66 0.45 12.06
C PHE A 149 24.88 1.97 11.88
N LEU A 150 23.90 2.67 11.29
CA LEU A 150 23.95 4.12 11.10
C LEU A 150 24.00 4.88 12.43
N LEU A 151 23.15 4.49 13.39
CA LEU A 151 23.10 5.11 14.72
C LEU A 151 24.43 4.95 15.47
N THR A 152 25.05 3.77 15.37
CA THR A 152 26.33 3.49 16.05
C THR A 152 27.50 4.26 15.44
N LYS A 153 27.50 4.49 14.11
CA LYS A 153 28.61 5.15 13.40
C LYS A 153 28.51 6.67 13.34
N PHE A 154 27.32 7.21 13.10
CA PHE A 154 27.11 8.62 12.74
C PHE A 154 26.26 9.40 13.77
N GLY A 155 25.70 8.72 14.76
CA GLY A 155 24.76 9.30 15.71
C GLY A 155 23.38 9.58 15.12
N TYR A 156 22.45 10.04 15.96
CA TYR A 156 21.03 10.14 15.62
C TYR A 156 20.72 11.04 14.41
N SER A 157 21.18 12.29 14.45
CA SER A 157 20.85 13.29 13.43
C SER A 157 21.29 12.85 12.01
N GLN A 158 22.54 12.44 11.86
CA GLN A 158 23.08 11.99 10.58
C GLN A 158 22.43 10.67 10.12
N ALA A 159 22.17 9.74 11.03
CA ALA A 159 21.46 8.50 10.72
C ALA A 159 20.07 8.77 10.14
N MET A 160 19.29 9.66 10.76
CA MET A 160 17.95 10.03 10.29
C MET A 160 18.02 10.73 8.92
N GLY A 161 19.01 11.60 8.70
CA GLY A 161 19.24 12.25 7.40
C GLY A 161 19.55 11.26 6.27
N ILE A 162 20.41 10.26 6.53
CA ILE A 162 20.73 9.21 5.54
C ILE A 162 19.51 8.32 5.28
N MET A 163 18.71 8.01 6.30
CA MET A 163 17.47 7.26 6.10
C MET A 163 16.46 8.06 5.27
N ALA A 164 16.33 9.37 5.49
CA ALA A 164 15.48 10.24 4.68
C ALA A 164 15.92 10.27 3.20
N SER A 165 17.23 10.36 2.93
CA SER A 165 17.76 10.34 1.56
C SER A 165 17.56 8.98 0.88
N ALA A 166 17.66 7.87 1.61
CA ALA A 166 17.35 6.55 1.09
C ALA A 166 15.87 6.42 0.68
N HIS A 167 14.94 7.01 1.45
CA HIS A 167 13.52 7.06 1.07
C HIS A 167 13.27 7.95 -0.14
N LEU A 168 13.99 9.07 -0.27
CA LEU A 168 13.93 9.91 -1.46
C LEU A 168 14.38 9.15 -2.71
N LEU A 169 15.48 8.39 -2.64
CA LEU A 169 15.93 7.54 -3.73
C LEU A 169 14.87 6.49 -4.11
N HIS A 170 14.24 5.87 -3.11
CA HIS A 170 13.17 4.90 -3.37
C HIS A 170 11.99 5.52 -4.11
N ILE A 171 11.58 6.74 -3.74
CA ILE A 171 10.50 7.47 -4.45
C ILE A 171 10.91 7.81 -5.88
N ILE A 172 12.15 8.26 -6.11
CA ILE A 172 12.65 8.57 -7.46
C ILE A 172 12.64 7.30 -8.32
N VAL A 173 13.18 6.21 -7.81
CA VAL A 173 13.20 4.92 -8.52
C VAL A 173 11.78 4.42 -8.78
N GLY A 174 10.89 4.50 -7.78
CA GLY A 174 9.47 4.15 -7.92
C GLY A 174 8.78 4.97 -9.01
N SER A 175 9.04 6.28 -9.06
CA SER A 175 8.48 7.16 -10.10
C SER A 175 9.01 6.87 -11.50
N LEU A 176 10.24 6.36 -11.64
CA LEU A 176 10.82 5.98 -12.92
C LEU A 176 10.19 4.71 -13.49
N PHE A 177 9.88 3.74 -12.63
CA PHE A 177 9.17 2.52 -13.03
C PHE A 177 7.68 2.75 -13.27
N PHE A 178 7.19 3.94 -12.92
CA PHE A 178 5.82 4.34 -13.13
C PHE A 178 5.55 4.74 -14.57
N GLU A 179 5.53 3.77 -15.48
CA GLU A 179 5.07 4.03 -16.84
C GLU A 179 3.53 4.00 -16.88
N PRO A 180 2.85 5.14 -17.16
CA PRO A 180 1.40 5.19 -17.21
C PRO A 180 0.92 4.42 -18.44
N GLN A 181 0.57 3.15 -18.25
CA GLN A 181 -0.09 2.37 -19.30
C GLN A 181 -1.58 2.75 -19.36
N PHE A 182 -1.88 3.97 -19.80
CA PHE A 182 -3.20 4.31 -20.34
C PHE A 182 -3.35 3.68 -21.73
N LYS A 183 -3.32 2.34 -21.80
CA LYS A 183 -3.91 1.67 -22.96
C LYS A 183 -5.40 1.72 -22.72
N LEU A 184 -6.07 2.69 -23.33
CA LEU A 184 -7.50 2.60 -23.58
C LEU A 184 -7.73 1.21 -24.17
N GLN A 185 -8.46 0.37 -23.46
CA GLN A 185 -8.95 -0.89 -24.00
C GLN A 185 -9.97 -0.52 -25.11
N GLN A 186 -9.46 -0.18 -26.29
CA GLN A 186 -10.20 0.08 -27.52
C GLN A 186 -10.52 -1.23 -28.27
N ASP A 187 -10.40 -2.38 -27.62
CA ASP A 187 -10.89 -3.63 -28.18
C ASP A 187 -12.19 -4.01 -27.48
N GLY A 188 -13.31 -3.77 -28.17
CA GLY A 188 -14.66 -4.22 -27.83
C GLY A 188 -14.82 -5.74 -27.94
N SER A 189 -13.84 -6.50 -27.49
CA SER A 189 -13.92 -7.95 -27.43
C SER A 189 -13.29 -8.48 -26.14
N GLN A 190 -14.06 -9.29 -25.40
CA GLN A 190 -13.64 -10.13 -24.28
C GLN A 190 -13.79 -9.58 -22.85
N PHE A 191 -14.81 -8.76 -22.56
CA PHE A 191 -15.57 -9.06 -21.34
C PHE A 191 -16.43 -10.30 -21.64
N LYS A 192 -15.84 -11.49 -21.53
CA LYS A 192 -16.66 -12.69 -21.37
C LYS A 192 -17.24 -12.60 -19.96
N PRO A 193 -18.56 -12.39 -19.78
CA PRO A 193 -19.15 -12.60 -18.47
C PRO A 193 -18.72 -13.98 -18.01
N PHE A 194 -18.35 -14.12 -16.73
CA PHE A 194 -18.10 -15.40 -16.12
C PHE A 194 -19.42 -16.18 -16.18
N CYS A 195 -19.65 -16.88 -17.30
CA CYS A 195 -20.84 -17.66 -17.54
C CYS A 195 -20.70 -18.87 -16.61
N PHE A 196 -21.29 -18.74 -15.42
CA PHE A 196 -21.53 -19.86 -14.53
C PHE A 196 -22.50 -20.77 -15.27
N LYS A 197 -21.97 -21.73 -16.05
CA LYS A 197 -22.78 -22.79 -16.65
C LYS A 197 -23.42 -23.56 -15.51
N HIS A 198 -24.65 -23.18 -15.18
CA HIS A 198 -25.54 -23.94 -14.34
C HIS A 198 -25.81 -25.26 -15.09
N HIS A 199 -25.09 -26.31 -14.75
CA HIS A 199 -25.46 -27.68 -15.10
C HIS A 199 -26.66 -28.07 -14.23
N LEU A 200 -27.85 -27.59 -14.62
CA LEU A 200 -29.08 -28.29 -14.27
C LEU A 200 -29.12 -29.53 -15.16
N LYS A 201 -28.78 -30.67 -14.56
CA LYS A 201 -29.14 -31.98 -15.10
C LYS A 201 -30.64 -32.15 -14.87
N GLU A 202 -31.41 -32.19 -15.94
CA GLU A 202 -32.63 -33.00 -16.00
C GLU A 202 -32.24 -34.50 -15.98
#